data_AF-A0A536IVL1-F1
#
_entry.id   AF-A0A536IVL1-F1
#
_cell.length_a   1.000
_cell.length_b   1.000
_cell.length_c   1.000
_cell.angle_alpha   90.00
_cell.angle_beta   90.00
_cell.angle_gamma   90.00
#
_symmetry.space_group_name_H-M   'P 1'
#
loop_
_entity.id
_entity.type
_entity.pdbx_description
1 polymer ?
#
loop_
_entity_poly.entity_id
_entity_poly.type
_entity_poly.pdbx_seq_one_letter_code
_entity_poly.pdbx_strand_id
1 'polypeptide(L)'
;YLVETNVEEWQRHANLPEEDLRRWLILHEMTHAWQFAAHPWLRPYMEQSMKELIDSVTRKGPAVARFAAFAGVLPAQWRVMRRVQGTMSVIEGYSNLVMNQLGRKLLPGFDRLEHAYRERSSGKSALEILVWKLTGLDLKLQQYKRGEAFCQAVFDQHGMNILNRVWDGPETMPKLKELGNPNGWYRRTTG
;
A
#
# COMPACT_ATOMS: atom_id res chain seq x y z
N TYR A 1 -1.32 -15.21 7.84
CA TYR A 1 -0.64 -16.52 7.77
C TYR A 1 0.57 -16.36 6.86
N LEU A 2 1.75 -16.77 7.32
CA LEU A 2 2.95 -16.80 6.47
C LEU A 2 2.92 -18.07 5.62
N VAL A 3 3.24 -17.95 4.33
CA VAL A 3 3.39 -19.11 3.45
C VAL A 3 4.82 -19.61 3.58
N GLU A 4 5.03 -20.62 4.44
CA GLU A 4 6.35 -21.12 4.84
C GLU A 4 7.29 -21.39 3.66
N THR A 5 6.79 -22.02 2.59
CA THR A 5 7.56 -22.31 1.39
C THR A 5 8.15 -21.04 0.73
N ASN A 6 7.39 -19.94 0.74
CA ASN A 6 7.86 -18.66 0.18
C ASN A 6 8.86 -17.94 1.10
N VAL A 7 8.82 -18.24 2.41
CA VAL A 7 9.75 -17.68 3.40
C VAL A 7 11.10 -18.40 3.28
N GLU A 8 11.10 -19.73 3.23
CA GLU A 8 12.30 -20.56 3.05
C GLU A 8 13.01 -20.30 1.73
N GLU A 9 12.27 -20.11 0.64
CA GLU A 9 12.85 -19.77 -0.67
C GLU A 9 13.57 -18.42 -0.63
N TRP A 10 12.95 -17.40 -0.01
CA TRP A 10 13.56 -16.08 0.09
C TRP A 10 14.74 -16.05 1.06
N GLN A 11 14.61 -16.73 2.19
CA GLN A 11 15.67 -16.91 3.17
C GLN A 11 16.93 -17.45 2.49
N ARG A 12 16.79 -18.49 1.66
CA ARG A 12 17.90 -19.09 0.90
C ARG A 12 18.46 -18.14 -0.17
N HIS A 13 17.59 -17.53 -0.99
CA HIS A 13 18.04 -16.63 -2.06
C HIS A 13 18.76 -15.37 -1.55
N ALA A 14 18.30 -14.76 -0.46
CA ALA A 14 18.87 -13.53 0.10
C ALA A 14 19.86 -13.78 1.25
N ASN A 15 20.13 -15.05 1.58
CA ASN A 15 21.02 -15.49 2.65
C ASN A 15 20.70 -14.81 4.02
N LEU A 16 19.42 -14.66 4.34
CA LEU A 16 18.96 -13.92 5.52
C LEU A 16 18.92 -14.83 6.77
N PRO A 17 19.15 -14.27 7.98
CA PRO A 17 18.88 -15.00 9.23
C PRO A 17 17.40 -15.34 9.32
N GLU A 18 17.07 -16.63 9.47
CA GLU A 18 15.68 -17.10 9.44
C GLU A 18 14.82 -16.45 10.54
N GLU A 19 15.34 -16.40 11.76
CA GLU A 19 14.61 -15.85 12.90
C GLU A 19 14.31 -14.36 12.73
N ASP A 20 15.30 -13.57 12.28
CA ASP A 20 15.12 -12.14 12.08
C ASP A 20 14.17 -11.85 10.91
N LEU A 21 14.23 -12.66 9.84
CA LEU A 21 13.28 -12.59 8.73
C LEU A 21 11.84 -12.85 9.20
N ARG A 22 11.62 -13.90 10.01
CA ARG A 22 10.30 -14.21 10.55
C ARG A 22 9.79 -13.08 11.45
N ARG A 23 10.63 -12.53 12.33
CA ARG A 23 10.26 -11.40 13.19
C ARG A 23 9.93 -10.14 12.37
N TRP A 24 10.70 -9.85 11.32
CA TRP A 24 10.42 -8.76 10.39
C TRP A 24 9.07 -8.95 9.70
N LEU A 25 8.78 -10.16 9.19
CA LEU A 25 7.50 -10.50 8.57
C LEU A 25 6.34 -10.36 9.56
N ILE A 26 6.49 -10.86 10.79
CA ILE A 26 5.46 -10.74 11.82
C ILE A 26 5.16 -9.26 12.12
N LEU A 27 6.18 -8.42 12.28
CA LEU A 27 5.99 -6.99 12.55
C LEU A 27 5.27 -6.30 11.38
N HIS A 28 5.64 -6.66 10.14
CA HIS A 28 5.00 -6.14 8.94
C HIS A 28 3.52 -6.55 8.86
N GLU A 29 3.22 -7.83 9.04
CA GLU A 29 1.86 -8.38 9.04
C GLU A 29 1.00 -7.81 10.18
N MET A 30 1.57 -7.66 11.38
CA MET A 30 0.87 -7.05 12.52
C MET A 30 0.53 -5.59 12.26
N THR A 31 1.39 -4.85 11.55
CA THR A 31 1.13 -3.45 11.19
C THR A 31 -0.08 -3.36 10.26
N HIS A 32 -0.14 -4.21 9.23
CA HIS A 32 -1.31 -4.27 8.36
C HIS A 32 -2.57 -4.76 9.08
N ALA A 33 -2.45 -5.81 9.88
CA ALA A 33 -3.57 -6.32 10.67
C ALA A 33 -4.15 -5.22 11.58
N TRP A 34 -3.28 -4.44 12.22
CA TRP A 34 -3.68 -3.30 13.03
C TRP A 34 -4.38 -2.22 12.20
N GLN A 35 -3.84 -1.82 11.04
CA GLN A 35 -4.48 -0.82 10.16
C GLN A 35 -5.92 -1.22 9.80
N PHE A 36 -6.14 -2.48 9.41
CA PHE A 36 -7.48 -2.95 9.03
C PHE A 36 -8.40 -3.20 10.23
N ALA A 37 -7.86 -3.56 11.40
CA ALA A 37 -8.65 -3.80 12.61
C ALA A 37 -9.03 -2.49 13.32
N ALA A 38 -8.10 -1.53 13.38
CA ALA A 38 -8.28 -0.26 14.09
C ALA A 38 -9.15 0.74 13.31
N HIS A 39 -9.32 0.54 12.00
CA HIS A 39 -10.06 1.46 11.13
C HIS A 39 -11.20 0.72 10.41
N PRO A 40 -12.38 0.56 11.06
CA PRO A 40 -13.48 -0.25 10.55
C PRO A 40 -14.01 0.15 9.17
N TRP A 41 -13.80 1.41 8.77
CA TRP A 41 -14.21 1.92 7.47
C TRP A 41 -13.33 1.40 6.32
N LEU A 42 -12.09 0.99 6.59
CA LEU A 42 -11.08 0.71 5.57
C LEU A 42 -11.45 -0.48 4.69
N ARG A 43 -11.88 -1.59 5.32
CA ARG A 43 -12.27 -2.81 4.60
C ARG A 43 -13.48 -2.58 3.69
N PRO A 44 -14.64 -2.08 4.17
CA PRO A 44 -15.78 -1.78 3.31
C PRO A 44 -15.45 -0.80 2.18
N TYR A 45 -14.63 0.21 2.47
CA TYR A 45 -14.22 1.19 1.47
C TYR A 45 -13.36 0.58 0.35
N MET A 46 -12.40 -0.28 0.69
CA MET A 46 -11.57 -0.98 -0.28
C MET A 46 -12.38 -1.99 -1.10
N GLU A 47 -13.28 -2.74 -0.47
CA GLU A 47 -14.18 -3.67 -1.13
C GLU A 47 -15.09 -2.96 -2.14
N GLN A 48 -15.73 -1.86 -1.72
CA GLN A 48 -16.57 -1.04 -2.60
C GLN A 48 -15.76 -0.43 -3.75
N SER A 49 -14.55 0.06 -3.47
CA SER A 49 -13.65 0.60 -4.49
C SER A 49 -13.21 -0.44 -5.51
N MET A 50 -12.91 -1.65 -5.07
CA MET A 50 -12.56 -2.75 -5.96
C MET A 50 -13.75 -3.21 -6.79
N LYS A 51 -14.95 -3.28 -6.18
CA LYS A 51 -16.19 -3.61 -6.90
C LYS A 51 -16.49 -2.59 -7.99
N GLU A 52 -16.42 -1.29 -7.67
CA GLU A 52 -16.58 -0.22 -8.65
C GLU A 52 -15.54 -0.32 -9.77
N LEU A 53 -14.29 -0.66 -9.44
CA LEU A 53 -13.24 -0.86 -10.43
C LEU A 53 -13.55 -2.06 -11.34
N ILE A 54 -13.92 -3.21 -10.78
CA ILE A 54 -14.28 -4.40 -11.55
C ILE A 54 -15.49 -4.10 -12.43
N ASP A 55 -16.58 -3.57 -11.89
CA ASP A 55 -17.80 -3.21 -12.64
C ASP A 55 -17.50 -2.25 -13.78
N SER A 56 -16.57 -1.33 -13.57
CA SER A 56 -16.16 -0.40 -14.61
C SER A 56 -15.41 -1.07 -15.76
N VAL A 57 -14.70 -2.17 -15.52
CA VAL A 57 -13.94 -2.95 -16.52
C VAL A 57 -14.78 -4.07 -17.14
N THR A 58 -15.75 -4.62 -16.40
CA THR A 58 -16.60 -5.74 -16.81
C THR A 58 -17.92 -5.33 -17.46
N ARG A 59 -18.34 -4.06 -17.35
CA ARG A 59 -19.54 -3.57 -18.04
C ARG A 59 -19.50 -3.91 -19.53
N LYS A 60 -20.62 -4.44 -20.04
CA LYS A 60 -20.89 -4.76 -21.45
C LYS A 60 -20.81 -3.49 -22.31
N GLY A 61 -19.59 -3.09 -22.66
CA GLY A 61 -19.29 -2.10 -23.68
C GLY A 61 -18.54 -2.76 -24.84
N PRO A 62 -18.48 -2.10 -26.02
CA PRO A 62 -17.67 -2.57 -27.14
C PRO A 62 -16.24 -2.88 -26.70
N ALA A 63 -15.57 -3.87 -27.30
CA ALA A 63 -14.20 -4.26 -26.94
C ALA A 63 -13.22 -3.07 -26.86
N VAL A 64 -13.43 -2.05 -27.70
CA VAL A 64 -12.67 -0.79 -27.72
C VAL A 64 -12.82 0.00 -26.42
N ALA A 65 -14.03 0.03 -25.84
CA ALA A 65 -14.31 0.71 -24.58
C ALA A 65 -13.69 -0.05 -23.40
N ARG A 66 -13.66 -1.39 -23.46
CA ARG A 66 -12.96 -2.23 -22.48
C ARG A 66 -11.44 -2.06 -22.55
N PHE A 67 -10.88 -1.92 -23.76
CA PHE A 67 -9.46 -1.66 -23.94
C PHE A 67 -9.08 -0.24 -23.48
N ALA A 68 -9.85 0.77 -23.89
CA ALA A 68 -9.69 2.14 -23.41
C ALA A 68 -9.86 2.23 -21.89
N ALA A 69 -10.72 1.40 -21.31
CA ALA A 69 -10.86 1.32 -19.86
C ALA A 69 -9.63 0.76 -19.17
N PHE A 70 -9.15 -0.36 -19.67
CA PHE A 70 -7.98 -1.07 -19.15
C PHE A 70 -6.70 -0.26 -19.30
N ALA A 71 -6.55 0.44 -20.42
CA ALA A 71 -5.45 1.37 -20.66
C ALA A 71 -5.52 2.64 -19.80
N GLY A 72 -6.60 2.83 -19.02
CA GLY A 72 -6.85 4.07 -18.32
C GLY A 72 -6.99 5.20 -19.33
N VAL A 73 -8.06 5.24 -20.10
CA VAL A 73 -8.34 6.35 -21.03
C VAL A 73 -9.70 6.97 -20.71
N LEU A 74 -10.61 6.26 -20.04
CA LEU A 74 -11.93 6.79 -19.68
C LEU A 74 -11.94 7.50 -18.31
N PRO A 75 -12.40 8.77 -18.22
CA PRO A 75 -12.27 9.62 -17.03
C PRO A 75 -12.86 9.07 -15.72
N ALA A 76 -13.95 8.30 -15.78
CA ALA A 76 -14.61 7.75 -14.59
C ALA A 76 -13.82 6.61 -13.95
N GLN A 77 -13.25 5.72 -14.75
CA GLN A 77 -12.43 4.58 -14.30
C GLN A 77 -11.13 5.04 -13.67
N TRP A 78 -10.52 6.07 -14.27
CA TRP A 78 -9.38 6.77 -13.70
C TRP A 78 -9.63 7.26 -12.27
N ARG A 79 -10.86 7.67 -11.93
CA ARG A 79 -11.16 8.21 -10.60
C ARG A 79 -11.13 7.12 -9.53
N VAL A 80 -11.80 5.99 -9.79
CA VAL A 80 -11.83 4.85 -8.86
C VAL A 80 -10.44 4.21 -8.75
N MET A 81 -9.75 4.03 -9.87
CA MET A 81 -8.38 3.53 -9.91
C MET A 81 -7.45 4.40 -9.04
N ARG A 82 -7.47 5.72 -9.22
CA ARG A 82 -6.65 6.67 -8.43
C ARG A 82 -6.99 6.65 -6.94
N ARG A 83 -8.23 6.33 -6.56
CA ARG A 83 -8.67 6.22 -5.17
C ARG A 83 -8.07 4.98 -4.50
N VAL A 84 -8.19 3.82 -5.16
CA VAL A 84 -7.55 2.57 -4.71
C VAL A 84 -6.03 2.77 -4.60
N GLN A 85 -5.43 3.34 -5.63
CA GLN A 85 -4.01 3.68 -5.67
C GLN A 85 -3.53 4.57 -4.51
N GLY A 86 -4.25 5.66 -4.23
CA GLY A 86 -3.91 6.56 -3.12
C GLY A 86 -3.97 5.85 -1.76
N THR A 87 -5.03 5.08 -1.53
CA THR A 87 -5.25 4.34 -0.28
C THR A 87 -4.17 3.28 -0.06
N MET A 88 -3.89 2.48 -1.08
CA MET A 88 -2.86 1.43 -1.04
C MET A 88 -1.47 2.04 -0.82
N SER A 89 -1.17 3.17 -1.47
CA SER A 89 0.10 3.88 -1.27
C SER A 89 0.28 4.31 0.19
N VAL A 90 -0.78 4.74 0.87
CA VAL A 90 -0.71 5.08 2.31
C VAL A 90 -0.58 3.85 3.18
N ILE A 91 -1.36 2.80 2.92
CA ILE A 91 -1.28 1.55 3.69
C ILE A 91 0.17 1.04 3.71
N GLU A 92 0.78 0.93 2.52
CA GLU A 92 2.16 0.46 2.35
C GLU A 92 3.17 1.48 2.89
N GLY A 93 3.01 2.76 2.57
CA GLY A 93 3.93 3.81 3.00
C GLY A 93 3.97 4.01 4.51
N TYR A 94 2.81 3.93 5.17
CA TYR A 94 2.69 4.00 6.61
C TYR A 94 3.30 2.76 7.26
N SER A 95 3.06 1.56 6.71
CA SER A 95 3.70 0.34 7.19
C SER A 95 5.22 0.43 7.09
N ASN A 96 5.78 0.91 5.98
CA ASN A 96 7.21 1.12 5.84
C ASN A 96 7.77 2.12 6.86
N LEU A 97 7.05 3.23 7.10
CA LEU A 97 7.43 4.19 8.15
C LEU A 97 7.47 3.52 9.53
N VAL A 98 6.43 2.77 9.90
CA VAL A 98 6.36 2.05 11.18
C VAL A 98 7.46 0.99 11.28
N MET A 99 7.69 0.22 10.22
CA MET A 99 8.77 -0.76 10.14
C MET A 99 10.13 -0.09 10.33
N ASN A 100 10.38 1.07 9.71
CA ASN A 100 11.62 1.82 9.92
C ASN A 100 11.76 2.33 11.36
N GLN A 101 10.69 2.81 11.99
CA GLN A 101 10.71 3.37 13.34
C GLN A 101 10.83 2.30 14.44
N LEU A 102 10.14 1.18 14.28
CA LEU A 102 10.10 0.08 15.27
C LEU A 102 11.14 -1.01 14.94
N GLY A 103 11.24 -1.42 13.69
CA GLY A 103 12.12 -2.49 13.24
C GLY A 103 13.59 -2.20 13.53
N ARG A 104 14.06 -0.96 13.29
CA ARG A 104 15.43 -0.54 13.66
C ARG A 104 15.76 -0.70 15.15
N LYS A 105 14.75 -0.61 16.03
CA LYS A 105 14.91 -0.71 17.48
C LYS A 105 14.76 -2.15 17.99
N LEU A 106 13.94 -2.95 17.31
CA LEU A 106 13.52 -4.27 17.79
C LEU A 106 14.22 -5.44 17.10
N LEU A 107 14.76 -5.23 15.88
CA LEU A 107 15.27 -6.29 15.03
C LEU A 107 16.77 -6.11 14.75
N PRO A 108 17.63 -7.02 15.23
CA PRO A 108 19.01 -7.11 14.77
C PRO A 108 19.06 -7.25 13.24
N GLY A 109 20.00 -6.55 12.60
CA GLY A 109 20.16 -6.65 11.14
C GLY A 109 18.99 -6.10 10.32
N PHE A 110 18.11 -5.26 10.89
CA PHE A 110 16.97 -4.65 10.19
C PHE A 110 17.33 -4.07 8.83
N ASP A 111 18.41 -3.29 8.72
CA ASP A 111 18.79 -2.64 7.46
C ASP A 111 19.08 -3.66 6.34
N ARG A 112 19.64 -4.82 6.68
CA ARG A 112 19.89 -5.91 5.72
C ARG A 112 18.57 -6.56 5.25
N LEU A 113 17.65 -6.81 6.18
CA LEU A 113 16.33 -7.38 5.87
C LEU A 113 15.52 -6.44 5.00
N GLU A 114 15.49 -5.17 5.37
CA GLU A 114 14.79 -4.10 4.66
C GLU A 114 15.36 -3.91 3.25
N HIS A 115 16.68 -3.97 3.09
CA HIS A 115 17.32 -3.92 1.78
C HIS A 115 16.92 -5.11 0.90
N ALA A 116 17.04 -6.34 1.41
CA ALA A 116 16.65 -7.53 0.68
C ALA A 116 15.15 -7.54 0.33
N TYR A 117 14.30 -6.98 1.19
CA TYR A 117 12.88 -6.82 0.91
C TYR A 117 12.64 -5.82 -0.23
N ARG A 118 13.32 -4.68 -0.23
CA ARG A 118 13.20 -3.66 -1.30
C ARG A 118 13.67 -4.18 -2.66
N GLU A 119 14.75 -4.96 -2.68
CA GLU A 119 15.21 -5.62 -3.91
C GLU A 119 14.15 -6.59 -4.45
N ARG A 120 13.54 -7.40 -3.59
CA ARG A 120 12.46 -8.33 -3.94
C ARG A 120 11.16 -7.61 -4.37
N SER A 121 10.78 -6.58 -3.62
CA SER A 121 9.52 -5.82 -3.80
C SER A 121 9.55 -4.89 -5.02
N SER A 122 10.71 -4.69 -5.64
CA SER A 122 10.83 -3.98 -6.92
C SER A 122 9.96 -4.57 -8.05
N GLY A 123 9.44 -5.79 -7.87
CA GLY A 123 8.50 -6.47 -8.76
C GLY A 123 7.01 -6.22 -8.48
N LYS A 124 6.50 -6.50 -7.27
CA LYS A 124 5.07 -6.36 -6.86
C LYS A 124 4.92 -6.30 -5.32
N SER A 125 3.99 -5.50 -4.77
CA SER A 125 3.70 -5.47 -3.32
C SER A 125 2.90 -6.68 -2.82
N ALA A 126 2.94 -6.96 -1.51
CA ALA A 126 2.16 -8.05 -0.90
C ALA A 126 0.65 -7.89 -1.15
N LEU A 127 0.16 -6.65 -1.07
CA LEU A 127 -1.22 -6.33 -1.38
C LEU A 127 -1.53 -6.35 -2.89
N GLU A 128 -0.59 -6.00 -3.77
CA GLU A 128 -0.74 -6.22 -5.23
C GLU A 128 -0.93 -7.68 -5.59
N ILE A 129 -0.15 -8.56 -4.96
CA ILE A 129 -0.26 -10.00 -5.16
C ILE A 129 -1.65 -10.48 -4.71
N LEU A 130 -2.17 -9.94 -3.60
CA LEU A 130 -3.51 -10.27 -3.11
C LEU A 130 -4.61 -9.78 -4.07
N VAL A 131 -4.52 -8.53 -4.55
CA VAL A 131 -5.46 -7.98 -5.53
C VAL A 131 -5.44 -8.79 -6.83
N TRP A 132 -4.25 -9.11 -7.35
CA TRP A 132 -4.10 -9.95 -8.54
C TRP A 132 -4.71 -11.35 -8.32
N LYS A 133 -4.47 -11.99 -7.17
CA LYS A 133 -5.04 -13.32 -6.87
C LYS A 133 -6.57 -13.31 -6.78
N LEU A 134 -7.16 -12.24 -6.22
CA LEU A 134 -8.61 -12.14 -6.03
C LEU A 134 -9.35 -11.70 -7.30
N THR A 135 -8.70 -10.95 -8.19
CA THR A 135 -9.37 -10.26 -9.31
C THR A 135 -8.83 -10.62 -10.70
N GLY A 136 -7.63 -11.20 -10.79
CA GLY A 136 -6.91 -11.42 -12.04
C GLY A 136 -6.33 -10.16 -12.70
N LEU A 137 -6.46 -8.99 -12.07
CA LEU A 137 -5.99 -7.71 -12.62
C LEU A 137 -4.50 -7.49 -12.32
N ASP A 138 -3.68 -7.33 -13.36
CA ASP A 138 -2.28 -6.87 -13.23
C ASP A 138 -2.26 -5.34 -13.21
N LEU A 139 -2.51 -4.77 -12.04
CA LEU A 139 -2.40 -3.33 -11.85
C LEU A 139 -0.92 -2.97 -11.70
N LYS A 140 -0.32 -2.32 -12.70
CA LYS A 140 1.01 -1.71 -12.56
C LYS A 140 0.91 -0.51 -11.61
N LEU A 141 0.96 -0.71 -10.29
CA LEU A 141 0.91 0.39 -9.33
C LEU A 141 2.32 1.00 -9.18
N GLN A 142 2.66 1.93 -10.08
CA GLN A 142 3.93 2.69 -10.10
C GLN A 142 4.10 3.67 -8.91
N GLN A 143 3.60 3.37 -7.71
CA GLN A 143 3.33 4.39 -6.69
C GLN A 143 3.87 4.12 -5.28
N TYR A 144 4.53 2.98 -5.05
CA TYR A 144 5.09 2.60 -3.74
C TYR A 144 6.05 3.64 -3.16
N LYS A 145 7.03 4.10 -3.95
CA LYS A 145 7.99 5.12 -3.53
C LYS A 145 7.31 6.43 -3.14
N ARG A 146 6.14 6.73 -3.71
CA ARG A 146 5.39 7.97 -3.41
C ARG A 146 4.63 7.87 -2.10
N GLY A 147 4.08 6.71 -1.77
CA GLY A 147 3.40 6.48 -0.50
C GLY A 147 4.33 6.61 0.70
N GLU A 148 5.48 5.93 0.66
CA GLU A 148 6.49 6.03 1.71
C GLU A 148 7.03 7.45 1.87
N ALA A 149 7.41 8.10 0.76
CA ALA A 149 7.89 9.48 0.79
C ALA A 149 6.84 10.46 1.34
N PHE A 150 5.56 10.25 1.01
CA PHE A 150 4.46 11.02 1.57
C PHE A 150 4.35 10.84 3.09
N CYS A 151 4.28 9.60 3.58
CA CYS A 151 4.15 9.31 5.01
C CYS A 151 5.35 9.84 5.79
N GLN A 152 6.56 9.64 5.28
CA GLN A 152 7.80 10.16 5.86
C GLN A 152 7.78 11.68 5.93
N ALA A 153 7.43 12.37 4.84
CA ALA A 153 7.40 13.83 4.81
C ALA A 153 6.36 14.43 5.78
N VAL A 154 5.16 13.86 5.86
CA VAL A 154 4.14 14.31 6.83
C VAL A 154 4.63 14.06 8.26
N PHE A 155 5.21 12.89 8.53
CA PHE A 155 5.73 12.56 9.85
C PHE A 155 6.86 13.50 10.27
N ASP A 156 7.84 13.75 9.39
CA ASP A 156 8.99 14.62 9.69
C ASP A 156 8.56 16.07 9.92
N GLN A 157 7.58 16.56 9.15
CA GLN A 157 7.14 17.95 9.21
C GLN A 157 6.10 18.23 10.31
N HIS A 158 5.24 17.25 10.60
CA HIS A 158 4.04 17.47 11.42
C HIS A 158 3.81 16.42 12.52
N GLY A 159 4.63 15.36 12.56
CA GLY A 159 4.56 14.30 13.57
C GLY A 159 3.49 13.26 13.30
N MET A 160 3.55 12.17 14.08
CA MET A 160 2.66 11.00 13.94
C MET A 160 1.19 11.34 14.16
N ASN A 161 0.87 12.26 15.09
CA ASN A 161 -0.52 12.65 15.35
C ASN A 161 -1.19 13.24 14.11
N ILE A 162 -0.45 14.02 13.32
CA ILE A 162 -0.96 14.57 12.07
C ILE A 162 -1.03 13.49 11.00
N LEU A 163 0.00 12.65 10.85
CA LEU A 163 -0.05 11.53 9.91
C LEU A 163 -1.25 10.60 10.17
N ASN A 164 -1.56 10.30 11.44
CA ASN A 164 -2.66 9.42 11.82
C ASN A 164 -4.03 9.88 11.34
N ARG A 165 -4.19 11.16 10.97
CA ARG A 165 -5.44 11.64 10.39
C ARG A 165 -5.80 10.97 9.07
N VAL A 166 -4.85 10.35 8.36
CA VAL A 166 -5.16 9.52 7.18
C VAL A 166 -6.15 8.40 7.51
N TRP A 167 -6.27 8.04 8.80
CA TRP A 167 -7.15 7.00 9.30
C TRP A 167 -8.51 7.49 9.81
N ASP A 168 -8.76 8.80 9.87
CA ASP A 168 -10.03 9.37 10.33
C ASP A 168 -11.21 8.92 9.44
N GLY A 169 -10.97 8.79 8.12
CA GLY A 169 -11.99 8.34 7.18
C GLY A 169 -11.54 8.33 5.71
N PRO A 170 -12.40 7.87 4.79
CA PRO A 170 -12.16 7.92 3.35
C PRO A 170 -11.81 9.30 2.79
N GLU A 171 -12.34 10.36 3.40
CA GLU A 171 -12.16 11.75 3.02
C GLU A 171 -10.79 12.30 3.43
N THR A 172 -10.17 11.75 4.48
CA THR A 172 -8.83 12.15 4.91
C THR A 172 -7.73 11.39 4.21
N MET A 173 -8.04 10.31 3.48
CA MET A 173 -7.06 9.68 2.60
C MET A 173 -6.50 10.67 1.56
N PRO A 174 -5.20 10.63 1.26
CA PRO A 174 -4.60 11.48 0.25
C PRO A 174 -5.10 11.07 -1.14
N LYS A 175 -5.39 12.10 -1.92
CA LYS A 175 -5.60 11.95 -3.36
C LYS A 175 -4.24 11.62 -3.98
N LEU A 176 -4.25 10.93 -5.12
CA LEU A 176 -3.01 10.57 -5.80
C LEU A 176 -2.05 11.78 -6.04
N LYS A 177 -2.61 12.94 -6.40
CA LYS A 177 -1.83 14.18 -6.60
C LYS A 177 -1.20 14.74 -5.32
N GLU A 178 -1.74 14.37 -4.17
CA GLU A 178 -1.28 14.83 -2.85
C GLU A 178 -0.15 13.96 -2.31
N LEU A 179 0.05 12.74 -2.82
CA LEU A 179 1.23 11.93 -2.48
C LEU A 179 2.55 12.64 -2.84
N GLY A 180 2.56 13.45 -3.91
CA GLY A 180 3.68 14.32 -4.27
C GLY A 180 3.62 15.72 -3.66
N ASN A 181 2.59 16.02 -2.85
CA ASN A 181 2.39 17.32 -2.21
C ASN A 181 1.82 17.13 -0.78
N PRO A 182 2.64 16.65 0.18
CA PRO A 182 2.23 16.42 1.57
C PRO A 182 1.59 17.66 2.22
N ASN A 183 2.13 18.85 1.95
CA ASN A 183 1.58 20.12 2.44
C ASN A 183 0.17 20.41 1.91
N GLY A 184 -0.13 20.00 0.68
CA GLY A 184 -1.47 20.11 0.10
C GLY A 184 -2.48 19.21 0.79
N TRP A 185 -2.06 18.00 1.18
CA TRP A 185 -2.87 17.11 2.00
C TRP A 185 -3.13 17.71 3.39
N TYR A 186 -2.06 18.14 4.07
CA TYR A 186 -2.13 18.74 5.41
C TYR A 186 -3.15 19.88 5.45
N ARG A 187 -3.02 20.88 4.57
CA ARG A 187 -3.97 22.01 4.51
C ARG A 187 -5.43 21.60 4.30
N ARG A 188 -5.68 20.48 3.62
CA ARG A 188 -7.04 20.00 3.35
C ARG A 188 -7.64 19.27 4.54
N THR A 189 -6.83 18.57 5.34
CA THR A 189 -7.30 17.72 6.43
C THR A 189 -7.23 18.40 7.80
N THR A 190 -6.48 19.48 7.92
CA THR A 190 -6.32 20.22 9.18
C THR A 190 -6.75 21.68 9.12
N GLY A 191 -6.99 22.21 7.92
CA GLY A 191 -7.46 23.59 7.69
C GLY A 191 -8.97 23.74 7.81
#